data_AF-A0A937IAI4-F1
#
_entry.id   AF-A0A937IAI4-F1
#
_cell.length_a   1.000
_cell.length_b   1.000
_cell.length_c   1.000
_cell.angle_alpha   90.00
_cell.angle_beta   90.00
_cell.angle_gamma   90.00
#
_symmetry.space_group_name_H-M   'P 1'
#
loop_
_entity.id
_entity.type
_entity.pdbx_description
1 polymer ?
#
loop_
_entity_poly.entity_id
_entity_poly.type
_entity_poly.pdbx_seq_one_letter_code
_entity_poly.pdbx_strand_id
1 'polypeptide(L)'
;MKRFLIPGLLVIGLGAGLGWQLLPAPLPQAWTPQEAALIQSLSLSQLHALSPDPSNAVADNESAAKLGQLLYFDSRMSGNGEVACATCHQPERYFTDGLPLAAGTALGPRHTPSLVGLSHGPWFYWDGRKDSQWAQALTPIEAGHEHNLDRLQVIRLIAKDRDYSERYTALFGELPSLPATPQAASPLGNAEASASWQRLSLAQQSGINRAFANLGKSLAAYQRKLLPGPSRFDEYADQVSSESGISGNGVLSREEIAGLKLFIGDGQCISCHNGPLFTNFEFHNTGVLAIAGQLPPMGRYDGIRLAREDEFNCLSDFSDAQPEECIELRFAKDDNELVGAQKTPSLRNITETAPYMHGGQIADLTAVMQHYNDAPTSMLSHNEAKPLGLRPVQLSQLVAFMQTLTAPLNVDPGWLVAPSQ
;
A
#
# COMPACT_ATOMS: atom_id res chain seq x y z
N MET A 1 -35.96 67.90 -2.76
CA MET A 1 -35.88 66.84 -3.80
C MET A 1 -34.44 66.44 -4.00
N LYS A 2 -34.17 65.12 -4.03
CA LYS A 2 -32.97 64.42 -4.54
C LYS A 2 -31.71 64.51 -3.65
N ARG A 3 -30.94 63.45 -3.41
CA ARG A 3 -30.96 62.04 -3.88
C ARG A 3 -30.04 61.24 -2.93
N PHE A 4 -30.50 60.05 -2.51
CA PHE A 4 -29.67 59.03 -1.86
C PHE A 4 -28.60 58.52 -2.85
N LEU A 5 -27.34 58.47 -2.41
CA LEU A 5 -26.20 57.89 -3.14
C LEU A 5 -25.98 56.42 -2.70
N ILE A 6 -26.57 55.53 -3.50
CA ILE A 6 -26.11 54.21 -3.98
C ILE A 6 -25.17 53.37 -3.07
N PRO A 7 -25.64 52.25 -2.48
CA PRO A 7 -24.81 51.15 -1.97
C PRO A 7 -24.64 50.04 -3.04
N GLY A 8 -24.07 50.39 -4.21
CA GLY A 8 -24.07 49.50 -5.39
C GLY A 8 -22.72 48.86 -5.77
N LEU A 9 -21.60 49.36 -5.23
CA LEU A 9 -20.25 48.94 -5.66
C LEU A 9 -19.67 47.77 -4.85
N LEU A 10 -20.10 47.56 -3.61
CA LEU A 10 -19.61 46.46 -2.76
C LEU A 10 -20.24 45.10 -3.12
N VAL A 11 -21.47 45.08 -3.62
CA VAL A 11 -22.20 43.84 -3.97
C VAL A 11 -21.66 43.23 -5.28
N ILE A 12 -21.22 44.05 -6.23
CA ILE A 12 -20.69 43.58 -7.53
C ILE A 12 -19.29 42.96 -7.36
N GLY A 13 -18.44 43.53 -6.50
CA GLY A 13 -17.10 42.97 -6.20
C GLY A 13 -17.14 41.63 -5.48
N LEU A 14 -18.06 41.46 -4.51
CA LEU A 14 -18.28 40.18 -3.82
C LEU A 14 -18.86 39.11 -4.75
N GLY A 15 -19.81 39.48 -5.62
CA GLY A 15 -20.40 38.55 -6.60
C GLY A 15 -19.41 38.09 -7.68
N ALA A 16 -18.51 38.97 -8.15
CA ALA A 16 -17.46 38.61 -9.10
C ALA A 16 -16.39 37.69 -8.47
N GLY A 17 -16.02 37.94 -7.20
CA GLY A 17 -15.11 37.08 -6.44
C GLY A 17 -15.68 35.68 -6.18
N LEU A 18 -16.97 35.59 -5.82
CA LEU A 18 -17.68 34.32 -5.65
C LEU A 18 -17.82 33.56 -6.98
N GLY A 19 -18.15 34.26 -8.07
CA GLY A 19 -18.21 33.66 -9.40
C GLY A 19 -16.87 33.08 -9.84
N TRP A 20 -15.76 33.79 -9.59
CA TRP A 20 -14.42 33.29 -9.91
C TRP A 20 -14.04 32.01 -9.15
N GLN A 21 -14.49 31.84 -7.89
CA GLN A 21 -14.21 30.62 -7.12
C GLN A 21 -14.91 29.37 -7.67
N LEU A 22 -15.97 29.55 -8.46
CA LEU A 22 -16.80 28.48 -9.02
C LEU A 22 -16.53 28.20 -10.51
N LEU A 23 -15.76 29.05 -11.18
CA LEU A 23 -15.47 28.88 -12.61
C LEU A 23 -14.44 27.75 -12.84
N PRO A 24 -14.81 26.68 -13.57
CA PRO A 24 -13.89 25.59 -13.90
C PRO A 24 -12.60 26.07 -14.57
N ALA A 25 -11.51 25.32 -14.41
CA ALA A 25 -10.31 25.55 -15.21
C ALA A 25 -10.64 25.43 -16.71
N PRO A 26 -10.23 26.40 -17.56
CA PRO A 26 -10.48 26.30 -19.00
C PRO A 26 -9.69 25.12 -19.57
N LEU A 27 -10.37 24.26 -20.33
CA LEU A 27 -9.74 23.13 -21.01
C LEU A 27 -9.25 23.52 -22.42
N PRO A 28 -8.05 23.07 -22.84
CA PRO A 28 -7.62 23.21 -24.23
C PRO A 28 -8.49 22.35 -25.17
N GLN A 29 -8.37 22.59 -26.48
CA GLN A 29 -9.12 21.82 -27.48
C GLN A 29 -8.59 20.39 -27.63
N ALA A 30 -7.28 20.19 -27.43
CA ALA A 30 -6.58 18.91 -27.50
C ALA A 30 -5.40 18.90 -26.51
N TRP A 31 -4.90 17.70 -26.20
CA TRP A 31 -3.66 17.52 -25.44
C TRP A 31 -2.44 17.81 -26.30
N THR A 32 -1.37 18.33 -25.71
CA THR A 32 -0.08 18.37 -26.40
C THR A 32 0.44 16.94 -26.62
N PRO A 33 1.34 16.68 -27.58
CA PRO A 33 1.94 15.36 -27.75
C PRO A 33 2.61 14.84 -26.47
N GLN A 34 3.23 15.72 -25.69
CA GLN A 34 3.87 15.38 -24.42
C GLN A 34 2.85 14.99 -23.35
N GLU A 35 1.74 15.73 -23.25
CA GLU A 35 0.66 15.42 -22.32
C GLU A 35 -0.06 14.13 -22.70
N ALA A 36 -0.30 13.91 -23.99
CA ALA A 36 -0.88 12.66 -24.48
C ALA A 36 0.00 11.45 -24.13
N ALA A 37 1.32 11.53 -24.36
CA ALA A 37 2.25 10.47 -24.00
C ALA A 37 2.33 10.24 -22.48
N LEU A 38 2.28 11.31 -21.67
CA LEU A 38 2.23 11.21 -20.22
C LEU A 38 0.93 10.57 -19.72
N ILE A 39 -0.21 10.90 -20.32
CA ILE A 39 -1.49 10.28 -19.96
C ILE A 39 -1.49 8.80 -20.32
N GLN A 40 -0.98 8.44 -21.51
CA GLN A 40 -0.83 7.05 -21.93
C GLN A 40 0.08 6.25 -20.97
N SER A 41 1.17 6.83 -20.48
CA SER A 41 2.09 6.14 -19.55
C SER A 41 1.50 5.83 -18.17
N LEU A 42 0.38 6.46 -17.82
CA LEU A 42 -0.39 6.18 -16.61
C LEU A 42 -1.41 5.05 -16.78
N SER A 43 -1.68 4.62 -18.02
CA SER A 43 -2.62 3.53 -18.29
C SER A 43 -2.10 2.20 -17.77
N LEU A 44 -3.01 1.36 -17.28
CA LEU A 44 -2.74 -0.02 -16.89
C LEU A 44 -2.25 -0.87 -18.07
N SER A 45 -2.55 -0.47 -19.32
CA SER A 45 -2.01 -1.12 -20.52
C SER A 45 -0.48 -1.07 -20.59
N GLN A 46 0.14 -0.10 -19.91
CA GLN A 46 1.58 0.06 -19.79
C GLN A 46 2.17 -0.68 -18.58
N LEU A 47 1.35 -1.31 -17.74
CA LEU A 47 1.84 -2.08 -16.60
C LEU A 47 2.53 -3.35 -17.09
N HIS A 48 3.83 -3.43 -16.84
CA HIS A 48 4.62 -4.63 -17.14
C HIS A 48 4.15 -5.81 -16.28
N ALA A 49 4.34 -7.03 -16.79
CA ALA A 49 4.19 -8.23 -15.97
C ALA A 49 5.10 -8.15 -14.73
N LEU A 50 4.67 -8.81 -13.65
CA LEU A 50 5.47 -8.89 -12.43
C LEU A 50 6.86 -9.46 -12.72
N SER A 51 7.89 -8.77 -12.25
CA SER A 51 9.25 -9.30 -12.27
C SER A 51 9.33 -10.57 -11.42
N PRO A 52 10.20 -11.53 -11.78
CA PRO A 52 10.58 -12.62 -10.88
C PRO A 52 11.12 -12.07 -9.56
N ASP A 53 10.80 -12.72 -8.45
CA ASP A 53 11.37 -12.40 -7.14
C ASP A 53 12.53 -13.36 -6.85
N PRO A 54 13.80 -12.92 -6.94
CA PRO A 54 14.94 -13.79 -6.70
C PRO A 54 15.00 -14.30 -5.26
N SER A 55 14.40 -13.59 -4.30
CA SER A 55 14.40 -13.96 -2.88
C SER A 55 13.36 -15.04 -2.53
N ASN A 56 12.47 -15.38 -3.47
CA ASN A 56 11.40 -16.34 -3.30
C ASN A 56 11.23 -17.24 -4.54
N ALA A 57 11.87 -18.42 -4.50
CA ALA A 57 11.84 -19.42 -5.56
C ALA A 57 10.44 -19.97 -5.88
N VAL A 58 9.45 -19.77 -4.99
CA VAL A 58 8.07 -20.21 -5.19
C VAL A 58 7.10 -19.06 -5.48
N ALA A 59 7.60 -17.84 -5.73
CA ALA A 59 6.78 -16.65 -5.92
C ALA A 59 5.69 -16.82 -7.00
N ASP A 60 6.01 -17.51 -8.10
CA ASP A 60 5.08 -17.73 -9.21
C ASP A 60 4.49 -19.16 -9.23
N ASN A 61 4.74 -19.97 -8.20
CA ASN A 61 4.23 -21.33 -8.09
C ASN A 61 2.76 -21.33 -7.65
N GLU A 62 1.88 -21.93 -8.45
CA GLU A 62 0.43 -21.95 -8.17
C GLU A 62 0.07 -22.75 -6.90
N SER A 63 0.77 -23.85 -6.61
CA SER A 63 0.57 -24.62 -5.39
C SER A 63 0.99 -23.82 -4.14
N ALA A 64 2.06 -23.02 -4.24
CA ALA A 64 2.45 -22.09 -3.18
C ALA A 64 1.42 -20.98 -2.99
N ALA A 65 0.85 -20.45 -4.08
CA ALA A 65 -0.26 -19.49 -3.99
C ALA A 65 -1.52 -20.09 -3.34
N LYS A 66 -1.86 -21.36 -3.62
CA LYS A 66 -2.97 -22.07 -2.95
C LYS A 66 -2.72 -22.26 -1.45
N LEU A 67 -1.49 -22.63 -1.06
CA LEU A 67 -1.11 -22.68 0.36
C LEU A 67 -1.18 -21.29 1.02
N GLY A 68 -0.67 -20.26 0.34
CA GLY A 68 -0.76 -18.87 0.78
C GLY A 68 -2.20 -18.40 0.97
N GLN A 69 -3.09 -18.74 0.04
CA GLN A 69 -4.51 -18.44 0.14
C GLN A 69 -5.15 -19.12 1.35
N LEU A 70 -4.85 -20.40 1.61
CA LEU A 70 -5.34 -21.08 2.80
C LEU A 70 -4.90 -20.36 4.08
N LEU A 71 -3.62 -20.00 4.19
CA LEU A 71 -3.09 -19.27 5.34
C LEU A 71 -3.75 -17.89 5.51
N TYR A 72 -4.01 -17.22 4.39
CA TYR A 72 -4.56 -15.86 4.35
C TYR A 72 -5.96 -15.76 4.98
N PHE A 73 -6.80 -16.78 4.79
CA PHE A 73 -8.17 -16.83 5.29
C PHE A 73 -8.34 -17.62 6.60
N ASP A 74 -7.28 -18.24 7.13
CA ASP A 74 -7.38 -19.10 8.31
C ASP A 74 -7.26 -18.30 9.63
N SER A 75 -8.35 -18.21 10.39
CA SER A 75 -8.36 -17.51 11.68
C SER A 75 -7.60 -18.26 12.78
N ARG A 76 -7.29 -19.55 12.60
CA ARG A 76 -6.40 -20.31 13.49
C ARG A 76 -4.98 -19.74 13.49
N MET A 77 -4.64 -18.90 12.50
CA MET A 77 -3.41 -18.12 12.44
C MET A 77 -3.42 -16.91 13.38
N SER A 78 -4.24 -16.89 14.44
CA SER A 78 -4.22 -15.89 15.50
C SER A 78 -4.33 -16.51 16.89
N GLY A 79 -3.78 -15.83 17.90
CA GLY A 79 -3.76 -16.29 19.29
C GLY A 79 -5.15 -16.38 19.94
N ASN A 80 -6.14 -15.64 19.43
CA ASN A 80 -7.55 -15.74 19.86
C ASN A 80 -8.42 -16.60 18.94
N GLY A 81 -7.91 -17.03 17.78
CA GLY A 81 -8.66 -17.83 16.80
C GLY A 81 -9.69 -17.04 15.97
N GLU A 82 -9.69 -15.70 16.04
CA GLU A 82 -10.70 -14.83 15.43
C GLU A 82 -10.15 -13.92 14.31
N VAL A 83 -8.82 -13.82 14.20
CA VAL A 83 -8.14 -12.93 13.25
C VAL A 83 -7.42 -13.74 12.17
N ALA A 84 -7.68 -13.40 10.90
CA ALA A 84 -6.93 -13.85 9.74
C ALA A 84 -6.39 -12.62 8.98
N CYS A 85 -5.53 -12.83 7.98
CA CYS A 85 -5.10 -11.73 7.11
C CYS A 85 -6.31 -11.06 6.44
N ALA A 86 -7.30 -11.86 6.03
CA ALA A 86 -8.55 -11.41 5.43
C ALA A 86 -9.45 -10.58 6.38
N THR A 87 -9.23 -10.64 7.70
CA THR A 87 -10.00 -9.81 8.66
C THR A 87 -9.71 -8.32 8.46
N CYS A 88 -8.43 -7.97 8.27
CA CYS A 88 -7.99 -6.60 8.04
C CYS A 88 -7.87 -6.26 6.56
N HIS A 89 -7.56 -7.23 5.71
CA HIS A 89 -7.40 -7.03 4.27
C HIS A 89 -8.57 -7.68 3.51
N GLN A 90 -9.74 -7.05 3.52
CA GLN A 90 -10.96 -7.66 3.00
C GLN A 90 -11.01 -7.58 1.45
N PRO A 91 -11.16 -8.70 0.72
CA PRO A 91 -11.22 -8.69 -0.75
C PRO A 91 -12.29 -7.74 -1.32
N GLU A 92 -13.46 -7.67 -0.68
CA GLU A 92 -14.58 -6.80 -1.04
C GLU A 92 -14.32 -5.31 -0.76
N ARG A 93 -13.25 -4.98 -0.02
CA ARG A 93 -12.79 -3.61 0.25
C ARG A 93 -11.40 -3.36 -0.31
N TYR A 94 -11.08 -3.97 -1.46
CA TYR A 94 -9.79 -3.78 -2.12
C TYR A 94 -8.62 -4.09 -1.20
N PHE A 95 -8.77 -5.13 -0.37
CA PHE A 95 -7.77 -5.58 0.59
C PHE A 95 -7.42 -4.55 1.68
N THR A 96 -8.43 -3.81 2.14
CA THR A 96 -8.40 -2.92 3.32
C THR A 96 -9.49 -3.30 4.33
N ASP A 97 -9.59 -2.61 5.46
CA ASP A 97 -10.64 -2.80 6.48
C ASP A 97 -11.65 -1.64 6.58
N GLY A 98 -11.36 -0.51 5.91
CA GLY A 98 -12.17 0.71 6.01
C GLY A 98 -12.12 1.39 7.39
N LEU A 99 -11.14 1.06 8.24
CA LEU A 99 -10.99 1.60 9.58
C LEU A 99 -9.85 2.62 9.66
N PRO A 100 -9.94 3.64 10.55
CA PRO A 100 -8.81 4.53 10.82
C PRO A 100 -7.57 3.80 11.32
N LEU A 101 -7.76 2.80 12.16
CA LEU A 101 -6.71 1.97 12.73
C LEU A 101 -7.10 0.50 12.64
N ALA A 102 -6.14 -0.34 12.30
CA ALA A 102 -6.34 -1.78 12.17
C ALA A 102 -6.84 -2.40 13.48
N ALA A 103 -7.80 -3.31 13.40
CA ALA A 103 -8.33 -4.04 14.54
C ALA A 103 -8.01 -5.54 14.40
N GLY A 104 -6.91 -5.96 15.01
CA GLY A 104 -6.54 -7.37 15.14
C GLY A 104 -6.95 -7.92 16.51
N THR A 105 -6.05 -8.66 17.14
CA THR A 105 -6.19 -9.08 18.55
C THR A 105 -6.19 -7.90 19.52
N ALA A 106 -5.65 -6.76 19.09
CA ALA A 106 -5.84 -5.45 19.72
C ALA A 106 -5.89 -4.34 18.65
N LEU A 107 -6.07 -3.09 19.07
CA LEU A 107 -6.01 -1.95 18.16
C LEU A 107 -4.55 -1.68 17.76
N GLY A 108 -4.30 -1.62 16.45
CA GLY A 108 -2.99 -1.31 15.88
C GLY A 108 -2.70 0.19 15.81
N PRO A 109 -1.43 0.56 15.57
CA PRO A 109 -1.00 1.96 15.57
C PRO A 109 -1.18 2.66 14.21
N ARG A 110 -1.59 1.94 13.15
CA ARG A 110 -1.65 2.47 11.78
C ARG A 110 -2.90 1.98 11.04
N HIS A 111 -3.20 2.69 9.95
CA HIS A 111 -4.21 2.30 8.97
C HIS A 111 -3.71 1.15 8.09
N THR A 112 -4.61 0.24 7.74
CA THR A 112 -4.37 -0.95 6.91
C THR A 112 -4.29 -0.60 5.43
N PRO A 113 -3.10 -0.63 4.79
CA PRO A 113 -2.98 -0.30 3.37
C PRO A 113 -3.59 -1.41 2.50
N SER A 114 -4.02 -1.04 1.28
CA SER A 114 -4.42 -2.01 0.26
C SER A 114 -3.24 -2.92 -0.15
N LEU A 115 -3.53 -4.20 -0.41
CA LEU A 115 -2.57 -5.15 -0.96
C LEU A 115 -2.57 -5.20 -2.50
N VAL A 116 -3.51 -4.50 -3.17
CA VAL A 116 -3.70 -4.58 -4.62
C VAL A 116 -2.50 -3.98 -5.36
N GLY A 117 -1.87 -4.77 -6.22
CA GLY A 117 -0.71 -4.36 -7.02
C GLY A 117 0.57 -4.14 -6.21
N LEU A 118 0.57 -4.46 -4.91
CA LEU A 118 1.71 -4.20 -4.03
C LEU A 118 2.99 -4.96 -4.45
N SER A 119 2.83 -6.10 -5.12
CA SER A 119 3.93 -6.93 -5.64
C SER A 119 4.78 -6.26 -6.72
N HIS A 120 4.37 -5.10 -7.26
CA HIS A 120 5.20 -4.29 -8.15
C HIS A 120 6.20 -3.37 -7.43
N GLY A 121 6.03 -3.18 -6.11
CA GLY A 121 6.91 -2.33 -5.31
C GLY A 121 8.06 -3.12 -4.67
N PRO A 122 9.25 -2.51 -4.51
CA PRO A 122 10.39 -3.15 -3.84
C PRO A 122 10.36 -3.04 -2.31
N TRP A 123 9.47 -2.20 -1.74
CA TRP A 123 9.41 -1.93 -0.30
C TRP A 123 7.99 -2.07 0.25
N PHE A 124 7.88 -2.67 1.42
CA PHE A 124 6.62 -2.99 2.07
C PHE A 124 6.50 -2.30 3.43
N TYR A 125 5.26 -2.11 3.90
CA TYR A 125 4.86 -1.11 4.91
C TYR A 125 5.01 0.35 4.47
N TRP A 126 4.40 1.25 5.25
CA TRP A 126 4.49 2.70 5.05
C TRP A 126 5.91 3.26 5.18
N ASP A 127 6.75 2.65 6.01
CA ASP A 127 8.15 3.07 6.24
C ASP A 127 9.17 2.22 5.45
N GLY A 128 8.71 1.22 4.69
CA GLY A 128 9.61 0.38 3.90
C GLY A 128 10.49 -0.52 4.75
N ARG A 129 10.09 -0.87 5.98
CA ARG A 129 10.89 -1.70 6.88
C ARG A 129 11.03 -3.17 6.47
N LYS A 130 10.45 -3.54 5.33
CA LYS A 130 10.55 -4.86 4.72
C LYS A 130 10.88 -4.69 3.24
N ASP A 131 11.85 -5.46 2.79
CA ASP A 131 12.42 -5.45 1.43
C ASP A 131 11.83 -6.52 0.52
N SER A 132 10.97 -7.39 1.06
CA SER A 132 10.28 -8.42 0.30
C SER A 132 8.88 -8.67 0.86
N GLN A 133 7.98 -9.13 -0.03
CA GLN A 133 6.59 -9.40 0.34
C GLN A 133 6.49 -10.58 1.31
N TRP A 134 7.37 -11.58 1.14
CA TRP A 134 7.38 -12.74 2.02
C TRP A 134 7.85 -12.38 3.43
N ALA A 135 8.85 -11.51 3.57
CA ALA A 135 9.30 -11.02 4.87
C ALA A 135 8.25 -10.14 5.55
N GLN A 136 7.49 -9.36 4.77
CA GLN A 136 6.38 -8.57 5.28
C GLN A 136 5.27 -9.44 5.84
N ALA A 137 4.87 -10.50 5.12
CA ALA A 137 3.78 -11.38 5.52
C ALA A 137 4.00 -12.09 6.87
N LEU A 138 5.25 -12.24 7.32
CA LEU A 138 5.59 -12.88 8.58
C LEU A 138 5.33 -12.01 9.82
N THR A 139 5.50 -10.70 9.70
CA THR A 139 5.49 -9.79 10.86
C THR A 139 4.12 -9.69 11.54
N PRO A 140 2.99 -9.59 10.81
CA PRO A 140 1.65 -9.61 11.41
C PRO A 140 1.38 -10.81 12.29
N ILE A 141 1.95 -11.97 11.95
CA ILE A 141 1.73 -13.23 12.65
C ILE A 141 2.22 -13.16 14.10
N GLU A 142 3.40 -12.55 14.32
CA GLU A 142 4.01 -12.42 15.66
C GLU A 142 3.65 -11.12 16.37
N ALA A 143 3.08 -10.13 15.68
CA ALA A 143 2.73 -8.84 16.27
C ALA A 143 1.55 -8.98 17.25
N GLY A 144 1.78 -8.60 18.51
CA GLY A 144 0.82 -8.80 19.62
C GLY A 144 -0.51 -8.03 19.52
N HIS A 145 -0.60 -7.04 18.63
CA HIS A 145 -1.85 -6.32 18.33
C HIS A 145 -2.50 -6.78 17.02
N GLU A 146 -1.84 -7.62 16.23
CA GLU A 146 -2.33 -8.17 14.98
C GLU A 146 -2.78 -9.62 15.21
N HIS A 147 -2.01 -10.62 14.80
CA HIS A 147 -2.38 -12.02 14.99
C HIS A 147 -1.94 -12.59 16.35
N ASN A 148 -0.87 -12.08 16.95
CA ASN A 148 -0.37 -12.48 18.28
C ASN A 148 -0.13 -14.00 18.44
N LEU A 149 0.64 -14.60 17.53
CA LEU A 149 1.10 -15.99 17.62
C LEU A 149 2.62 -16.10 17.72
N ASP A 150 3.09 -17.14 18.40
CA ASP A 150 4.52 -17.47 18.40
C ASP A 150 4.92 -18.31 17.19
N ARG A 151 6.13 -18.11 16.69
CA ARG A 151 6.71 -18.88 15.58
C ARG A 151 6.58 -20.40 15.77
N LEU A 152 6.89 -20.93 16.96
CA LEU A 152 6.75 -22.36 17.24
C LEU A 152 5.29 -22.84 17.22
N GLN A 153 4.34 -22.02 17.67
CA GLN A 153 2.92 -22.39 17.63
C GLN A 153 2.42 -22.49 16.19
N VAL A 154 2.84 -21.55 15.33
CA VAL A 154 2.52 -21.57 13.90
C VAL A 154 3.04 -22.85 13.26
N ILE A 155 4.32 -23.19 13.44
CA ILE A 155 4.86 -24.41 12.81
C ILE A 155 4.22 -25.68 13.38
N ARG A 156 3.82 -25.69 14.66
CA ARG A 156 3.03 -26.80 15.22
C ARG A 156 1.65 -26.92 14.59
N LEU A 157 0.97 -25.81 14.28
CA LEU A 157 -0.31 -25.84 13.58
C LEU A 157 -0.14 -26.50 12.21
N ILE A 158 0.85 -26.04 11.44
CA ILE A 158 1.18 -26.60 10.12
C ILE A 158 1.54 -28.09 10.20
N ALA A 159 2.30 -28.51 11.22
CA ALA A 159 2.68 -29.91 11.40
C ALA A 159 1.53 -30.82 11.86
N LYS A 160 0.52 -30.28 12.55
CA LYS A 160 -0.60 -31.08 13.10
C LYS A 160 -1.77 -31.20 12.14
N ASP A 161 -1.99 -30.18 11.32
CA ASP A 161 -3.03 -30.20 10.31
C ASP A 161 -2.55 -31.00 9.08
N ARG A 162 -3.32 -32.02 8.69
CA ARG A 162 -2.93 -32.94 7.62
C ARG A 162 -2.80 -32.23 6.27
N ASP A 163 -3.75 -31.35 5.93
CA ASP A 163 -3.76 -30.67 4.63
C ASP A 163 -2.60 -29.67 4.55
N TYR A 164 -2.34 -28.92 5.62
CA TYR A 164 -1.17 -28.05 5.68
C TYR A 164 0.14 -28.82 5.59
N SER A 165 0.30 -29.90 6.36
CA SER A 165 1.53 -30.70 6.33
C SER A 165 1.79 -31.30 4.95
N GLU A 166 0.77 -31.86 4.28
CA GLU A 166 0.91 -32.45 2.95
C GLU A 166 1.31 -31.40 1.90
N ARG A 167 0.64 -30.22 1.90
CA ARG A 167 0.94 -29.13 0.98
C ARG A 167 2.32 -28.52 1.22
N TYR A 168 2.67 -28.30 2.49
CA TYR A 168 3.98 -27.80 2.87
C TYR A 168 5.08 -28.77 2.40
N THR A 169 4.94 -30.06 2.72
CA THR A 169 5.96 -31.08 2.37
C THR A 169 6.12 -31.22 0.85
N ALA A 170 5.03 -31.14 0.09
CA ALA A 170 5.09 -31.16 -1.37
C ALA A 170 5.86 -29.98 -1.99
N LEU A 171 5.87 -28.82 -1.32
CA LEU A 171 6.53 -27.60 -1.80
C LEU A 171 7.97 -27.46 -1.30
N PHE A 172 8.21 -27.76 -0.02
CA PHE A 172 9.43 -27.37 0.69
C PHE A 172 10.19 -28.56 1.30
N GLY A 173 9.65 -29.78 1.17
CA GLY A 173 10.17 -30.96 1.87
C GLY A 173 9.75 -31.03 3.34
N GLU A 174 10.35 -31.95 4.08
CA GLU A 174 9.94 -32.27 5.46
C GLU A 174 9.99 -31.06 6.41
N LEU A 175 8.98 -30.97 7.27
CA LEU A 175 8.97 -30.03 8.39
C LEU A 175 10.11 -30.34 9.38
N PRO A 176 10.64 -29.31 10.08
CA PRO A 176 11.68 -29.52 11.07
C PRO A 176 11.17 -30.36 12.25
N SER A 177 12.05 -31.11 12.89
CA SER A 177 11.74 -31.79 14.14
C SER A 177 11.43 -30.76 15.24
N LEU A 178 10.20 -30.77 15.76
CA LEU A 178 9.75 -29.83 16.77
C LEU A 178 9.99 -30.40 18.19
N PRO A 179 10.43 -29.57 19.14
CA PRO A 179 10.57 -30.01 20.53
C PRO A 179 9.22 -30.46 21.11
N ALA A 180 9.21 -31.31 22.13
CA ALA A 180 7.98 -31.59 22.89
C ALA A 180 7.64 -30.42 23.85
N THR A 181 8.65 -29.77 24.40
CA THR A 181 8.56 -28.58 25.26
C THR A 181 9.69 -27.61 24.91
N PRO A 182 9.46 -26.29 24.92
CA PRO A 182 8.22 -25.59 25.27
C PRO A 182 7.15 -25.69 24.17
N GLN A 183 5.89 -25.38 24.49
CA GLN A 183 4.79 -25.36 23.50
C GLN A 183 4.84 -24.10 22.62
N ALA A 184 5.32 -23.01 23.20
CA ALA A 184 5.40 -21.66 22.64
C ALA A 184 6.85 -21.16 22.72
N ALA A 185 7.35 -20.55 21.65
CA ALA A 185 8.67 -19.95 21.56
C ALA A 185 8.73 -19.03 20.34
N SER A 186 9.17 -17.80 20.56
CA SER A 186 9.40 -16.79 19.53
C SER A 186 10.50 -15.83 19.98
N PRO A 187 11.38 -15.36 19.08
CA PRO A 187 12.32 -14.30 19.42
C PRO A 187 11.62 -12.95 19.68
N LEU A 188 10.44 -12.73 19.09
CA LEU A 188 9.68 -11.47 19.15
C LEU A 188 8.48 -11.53 20.13
N GLY A 189 8.24 -12.69 20.75
CA GLY A 189 7.17 -12.87 21.72
C GLY A 189 7.42 -12.17 23.07
N ASN A 190 6.59 -12.47 24.06
CA ASN A 190 6.79 -12.00 25.44
C ASN A 190 8.05 -12.59 26.07
N ALA A 191 8.43 -12.11 27.27
CA ALA A 191 9.66 -12.53 27.95
C ALA A 191 9.78 -14.06 28.14
N GLU A 192 8.66 -14.77 28.36
CA GLU A 192 8.65 -16.23 28.49
C GLU A 192 8.87 -16.92 27.14
N ALA A 193 8.21 -16.44 26.08
CA ALA A 193 8.39 -16.94 24.72
C ALA A 193 9.84 -16.71 24.22
N SER A 194 10.42 -15.54 24.49
CA SER A 194 11.82 -15.23 24.15
C SER A 194 12.82 -16.08 24.94
N ALA A 195 12.60 -16.28 26.24
CA ALA A 195 13.45 -17.18 27.04
C ALA A 195 13.32 -18.64 26.58
N SER A 196 12.13 -19.04 26.17
CA SER A 196 11.86 -20.35 25.57
C SER A 196 12.56 -20.52 24.22
N TRP A 197 12.58 -19.49 23.39
CA TRP A 197 13.32 -19.46 22.12
C TRP A 197 14.83 -19.64 22.34
N GLN A 198 15.41 -18.87 23.26
CA GLN A 198 16.84 -18.90 23.57
C GLN A 198 17.32 -20.27 24.10
N ARG A 199 16.42 -21.09 24.64
CA ARG A 199 16.72 -22.46 25.10
C ARG A 199 16.69 -23.50 23.98
N LEU A 200 16.10 -23.20 22.83
CA LEU A 200 16.13 -24.09 21.66
C LEU A 200 17.56 -24.17 21.12
N SER A 201 17.94 -25.33 20.59
CA SER A 201 19.22 -25.46 19.89
C SER A 201 19.23 -24.61 18.62
N LEU A 202 20.41 -24.19 18.16
CA LEU A 202 20.54 -23.43 16.91
C LEU A 202 19.92 -24.15 15.71
N ALA A 203 20.01 -25.48 15.67
CA ALA A 203 19.37 -26.30 14.63
C ALA A 203 17.83 -26.23 14.70
N GLN A 204 17.26 -26.23 15.90
CA GLN A 204 15.80 -26.06 16.08
C GLN A 204 15.35 -24.66 15.69
N GLN A 205 16.06 -23.61 16.13
CA GLN A 205 15.77 -22.23 15.76
C GLN A 205 15.82 -22.05 14.23
N SER A 206 16.90 -22.48 13.59
CA SER A 206 17.07 -22.40 12.13
C SER A 206 15.99 -23.19 11.37
N GLY A 207 15.64 -24.40 11.82
CA GLY A 207 14.57 -25.19 11.22
C GLY A 207 13.20 -24.52 11.31
N ILE A 208 12.85 -23.99 12.48
CA ILE A 208 11.60 -23.25 12.71
C ILE A 208 11.57 -21.98 11.85
N ASN A 209 12.66 -21.23 11.80
CA ASN A 209 12.76 -20.02 10.99
C ASN A 209 12.61 -20.30 9.50
N ARG A 210 13.25 -21.36 8.99
CA ARG A 210 13.11 -21.76 7.59
C ARG A 210 11.69 -22.15 7.26
N ALA A 211 11.05 -22.94 8.13
CA ALA A 211 9.64 -23.30 7.94
C ALA A 211 8.72 -22.07 7.99
N PHE A 212 9.00 -21.12 8.89
CA PHE A 212 8.24 -19.89 8.99
C PHE A 212 8.42 -19.01 7.75
N ALA A 213 9.65 -18.82 7.27
CA ALA A 213 9.95 -18.10 6.03
C ALA A 213 9.22 -18.71 4.81
N ASN A 214 9.15 -20.04 4.73
CA ASN A 214 8.41 -20.73 3.68
C ASN A 214 6.91 -20.37 3.68
N LEU A 215 6.29 -20.19 4.85
CA LEU A 215 4.89 -19.73 4.93
C LEU A 215 4.75 -18.30 4.40
N GLY A 216 5.69 -17.41 4.75
CA GLY A 216 5.75 -16.06 4.19
C GLY A 216 5.88 -16.08 2.67
N LYS A 217 6.71 -16.98 2.13
CA LYS A 217 6.90 -17.17 0.68
C LYS A 217 5.62 -17.64 -0.01
N SER A 218 4.86 -18.54 0.61
CA SER A 218 3.53 -18.94 0.13
C SER A 218 2.52 -17.80 0.17
N LEU A 219 2.46 -17.03 1.25
CA LEU A 219 1.62 -15.83 1.36
C LEU A 219 1.95 -14.80 0.28
N ALA A 220 3.24 -14.56 0.01
CA ALA A 220 3.67 -13.68 -1.08
C ALA A 220 3.25 -14.20 -2.47
N ALA A 221 3.35 -15.52 -2.71
CA ALA A 221 2.89 -16.13 -3.97
C ALA A 221 1.37 -15.94 -4.18
N TYR A 222 0.58 -15.99 -3.11
CA TYR A 222 -0.84 -15.62 -3.16
C TYR A 222 -1.04 -14.13 -3.46
N GLN A 223 -0.35 -13.26 -2.74
CA GLN A 223 -0.53 -11.81 -2.89
C GLN A 223 -0.11 -11.30 -4.28
N ARG A 224 0.80 -11.99 -5.00
CA ARG A 224 1.12 -11.72 -6.41
C ARG A 224 -0.07 -11.90 -7.37
N LYS A 225 -1.15 -12.58 -6.94
CA LYS A 225 -2.39 -12.71 -7.72
C LYS A 225 -3.29 -11.47 -7.60
N LEU A 226 -3.04 -10.56 -6.65
CA LEU A 226 -3.92 -9.46 -6.31
C LEU A 226 -3.65 -8.22 -7.18
N LEU A 227 -4.08 -8.26 -8.43
CA LEU A 227 -3.81 -7.21 -9.41
C LEU A 227 -4.99 -6.24 -9.59
N PRO A 228 -4.72 -4.94 -9.82
CA PRO A 228 -5.78 -3.99 -10.15
C PRO A 228 -6.36 -4.28 -11.54
N GLY A 229 -7.63 -3.91 -11.74
CA GLY A 229 -8.26 -3.97 -13.06
C GLY A 229 -8.29 -2.63 -13.80
N PRO A 230 -8.58 -2.66 -15.11
CA PRO A 230 -8.69 -1.46 -15.93
C PRO A 230 -9.91 -0.62 -15.54
N SER A 231 -9.70 0.67 -15.39
CA SER A 231 -10.67 1.68 -14.98
C SER A 231 -11.14 2.52 -16.16
N ARG A 232 -12.11 3.42 -15.91
CA ARG A 232 -12.53 4.43 -16.91
C ARG A 232 -11.38 5.33 -17.35
N PHE A 233 -10.43 5.61 -16.45
CA PHE A 233 -9.23 6.34 -16.82
C PHE A 233 -8.38 5.57 -17.83
N ASP A 234 -8.20 4.26 -17.63
CA ASP A 234 -7.38 3.45 -18.53
C ASP A 234 -7.98 3.39 -19.94
N GLU A 235 -9.31 3.24 -20.05
CA GLU A 235 -10.03 3.33 -21.33
C GLU A 235 -9.81 4.68 -22.04
N TYR A 236 -9.84 5.78 -21.29
CA TYR A 236 -9.56 7.10 -21.82
C TYR A 236 -8.11 7.24 -22.25
N ALA A 237 -7.16 6.86 -21.38
CA ALA A 237 -5.74 7.02 -21.61
C ALA A 237 -5.24 6.25 -22.83
N ASP A 238 -5.75 5.04 -23.05
CA ASP A 238 -5.41 4.21 -24.22
C ASP A 238 -5.90 4.81 -25.55
N GLN A 239 -6.87 5.72 -25.51
CA GLN A 239 -7.45 6.38 -26.69
C GLN A 239 -6.92 7.80 -26.92
N VAL A 240 -6.29 8.42 -25.90
CA VAL A 240 -5.75 9.77 -26.02
C VAL A 240 -4.68 9.82 -27.09
N SER A 241 -4.78 10.78 -28.00
CA SER A 241 -3.74 11.10 -28.98
C SER A 241 -3.71 12.61 -29.22
N SER A 242 -2.61 13.14 -29.76
CA SER A 242 -2.51 14.56 -30.12
C SER A 242 -3.46 14.98 -31.25
N GLU A 243 -4.02 14.02 -31.98
CA GLU A 243 -4.97 14.24 -33.06
C GLU A 243 -6.44 14.16 -32.60
N SER A 244 -6.68 13.57 -31.42
CA SER A 244 -8.00 13.46 -30.82
C SER A 244 -8.35 14.72 -30.02
N GLY A 245 -9.61 15.15 -30.08
CA GLY A 245 -10.10 16.22 -29.20
C GLY A 245 -9.95 15.82 -27.72
N ILE A 246 -9.84 16.79 -26.82
CA ILE A 246 -9.57 16.54 -25.39
C ILE A 246 -10.62 15.64 -24.72
N SER A 247 -11.86 15.68 -25.20
CA SER A 247 -12.94 14.83 -24.69
C SER A 247 -12.81 13.36 -25.11
N GLY A 248 -11.93 13.05 -26.07
CA GLY A 248 -11.85 11.73 -26.70
C GLY A 248 -13.23 11.28 -27.19
N ASN A 249 -13.62 10.07 -26.79
CA ASN A 249 -14.92 9.48 -27.07
C ASN A 249 -16.00 9.78 -26.00
N GLY A 250 -15.73 10.69 -25.07
CA GLY A 250 -16.66 11.06 -24.00
C GLY A 250 -16.65 10.11 -22.79
N VAL A 251 -15.62 9.26 -22.66
CA VAL A 251 -15.41 8.34 -21.52
C VAL A 251 -15.32 9.10 -20.19
N LEU A 252 -14.63 10.24 -20.22
CA LEU A 252 -14.50 11.16 -19.10
C LEU A 252 -15.28 12.45 -19.37
N SER A 253 -15.92 12.96 -18.32
CA SER A 253 -16.54 14.27 -18.27
C SER A 253 -15.50 15.39 -18.35
N ARG A 254 -15.95 16.61 -18.65
CA ARG A 254 -15.07 17.79 -18.67
C ARG A 254 -14.48 18.10 -17.29
N GLU A 255 -15.16 17.76 -16.20
CA GLU A 255 -14.66 17.96 -14.84
C GLU A 255 -13.53 16.98 -14.51
N GLU A 256 -13.70 15.71 -14.85
CA GLU A 256 -12.67 14.67 -14.72
C GLU A 256 -11.43 15.00 -15.58
N ILE A 257 -11.62 15.46 -16.82
CA ILE A 257 -10.52 15.89 -17.70
C ILE A 257 -9.79 17.12 -17.15
N ALA A 258 -10.51 18.07 -16.57
CA ALA A 258 -9.89 19.22 -15.91
C ALA A 258 -9.10 18.80 -14.66
N GLY A 259 -9.59 17.82 -13.90
CA GLY A 259 -8.85 17.19 -12.81
C GLY A 259 -7.56 16.53 -13.29
N LEU A 260 -7.62 15.75 -14.37
CA LEU A 260 -6.44 15.14 -14.98
C LEU A 260 -5.42 16.21 -15.43
N LYS A 261 -5.89 17.30 -16.05
CA LYS A 261 -5.02 18.42 -16.46
C LYS A 261 -4.29 19.05 -15.27
N LEU A 262 -4.99 19.25 -14.15
CA LEU A 262 -4.39 19.73 -12.92
C LEU A 262 -3.38 18.71 -12.37
N PHE A 263 -3.74 17.44 -12.33
CA PHE A 263 -2.92 16.36 -11.80
C PHE A 263 -1.54 16.26 -12.46
N ILE A 264 -1.49 16.33 -13.80
CA ILE A 264 -0.25 16.27 -14.59
C ILE A 264 0.45 17.62 -14.75
N GLY A 265 -0.16 18.70 -14.25
CA GLY A 265 0.30 20.07 -14.43
C GLY A 265 0.41 20.80 -13.10
N ASP A 266 -0.44 21.81 -12.89
CA ASP A 266 -0.38 22.74 -11.75
C ASP A 266 -0.47 22.08 -10.37
N GLY A 267 -1.12 20.91 -10.27
CA GLY A 267 -1.22 20.14 -9.04
C GLY A 267 0.06 19.35 -8.71
N GLN A 268 0.97 19.17 -9.68
CA GLN A 268 2.26 18.47 -9.54
C GLN A 268 2.17 17.06 -8.93
N CYS A 269 0.99 16.45 -8.92
CA CYS A 269 0.74 15.17 -8.28
C CYS A 269 1.57 14.06 -8.92
N ILE A 270 1.79 14.17 -10.23
CA ILE A 270 2.59 13.26 -11.05
C ILE A 270 4.04 13.13 -10.59
N SER A 271 4.59 14.10 -9.84
CA SER A 271 5.96 14.02 -9.33
C SER A 271 6.19 12.83 -8.39
N CYS A 272 5.14 12.38 -7.68
CA CYS A 272 5.18 11.19 -6.82
C CYS A 272 4.22 10.10 -7.32
N HIS A 273 3.05 10.49 -7.83
CA HIS A 273 2.01 9.57 -8.28
C HIS A 273 2.05 9.38 -9.79
N ASN A 274 3.00 8.57 -10.25
CA ASN A 274 3.26 8.30 -11.66
C ASN A 274 3.24 6.82 -12.03
N GLY A 275 3.41 6.56 -13.32
CA GLY A 275 3.33 5.24 -13.91
C GLY A 275 1.94 4.60 -13.79
N PRO A 276 1.81 3.34 -14.25
CA PRO A 276 0.52 2.68 -14.31
C PRO A 276 -0.15 2.50 -12.96
N LEU A 277 0.58 2.45 -11.84
CA LEU A 277 0.00 2.29 -10.50
C LEU A 277 -0.17 3.62 -9.76
N PHE A 278 0.10 4.76 -10.40
CA PHE A 278 0.04 6.08 -9.76
C PHE A 278 0.88 6.15 -8.47
N THR A 279 2.07 5.55 -8.51
CA THR A 279 3.06 5.59 -7.44
C THR A 279 4.44 5.30 -8.01
N ASN A 280 5.43 6.07 -7.57
CA ASN A 280 6.84 5.79 -7.80
C ASN A 280 7.42 4.78 -6.80
N PHE A 281 6.65 4.34 -5.81
CA PHE A 281 7.08 3.51 -4.67
C PHE A 281 8.20 4.12 -3.80
N GLU A 282 8.50 5.41 -3.99
CA GLU A 282 9.49 6.14 -3.18
C GLU A 282 8.85 6.66 -1.89
N PHE A 283 9.65 7.33 -1.08
CA PHE A 283 9.27 7.81 0.25
C PHE A 283 9.33 9.32 0.29
N HIS A 284 8.24 9.95 0.72
CA HIS A 284 8.16 11.40 0.80
C HIS A 284 7.58 11.86 2.14
N ASN A 285 8.07 12.97 2.65
CA ASN A 285 7.48 13.65 3.80
C ASN A 285 6.57 14.79 3.31
N THR A 286 5.25 14.56 3.39
CA THR A 286 4.23 15.50 2.92
C THR A 286 3.61 16.33 4.04
N GLY A 287 4.21 16.33 5.23
CA GLY A 287 3.75 17.14 6.37
C GLY A 287 2.47 16.66 7.05
N VAL A 288 2.10 15.38 6.89
CA VAL A 288 0.94 14.79 7.57
C VAL A 288 1.19 14.78 9.08
N LEU A 289 0.23 15.31 9.85
CA LEU A 289 0.30 15.36 11.32
C LEU A 289 0.25 13.95 11.93
N ALA A 290 0.91 13.73 13.06
CA ALA A 290 0.84 12.46 13.77
C ALA A 290 -0.58 12.19 14.29
N ILE A 291 -0.89 10.92 14.52
CA ILE A 291 -2.11 10.53 15.22
C ILE A 291 -2.11 11.17 16.61
N ALA A 292 -3.24 11.73 17.03
CA ALA A 292 -3.37 12.40 18.31
C ALA A 292 -2.89 11.50 19.47
N GLY A 293 -1.98 12.04 20.30
CA GLY A 293 -1.38 11.30 21.42
C GLY A 293 -0.17 10.43 21.05
N GLN A 294 0.23 10.39 19.77
CA GLN A 294 1.43 9.67 19.32
C GLN A 294 2.55 10.66 18.91
N LEU A 295 3.80 10.21 19.03
CA LEU A 295 4.94 10.90 18.44
C LEU A 295 4.96 10.66 16.93
N PRO A 296 5.39 11.65 16.12
CA PRO A 296 5.56 11.43 14.69
C PRO A 296 6.58 10.32 14.42
N PRO A 297 6.29 9.40 13.49
CA PRO A 297 7.22 8.34 13.15
C PRO A 297 8.41 8.90 12.38
N MET A 298 9.60 8.34 12.61
CA MET A 298 10.79 8.65 11.81
C MET A 298 10.68 8.17 10.35
N GLY A 299 9.69 7.31 10.05
CA GLY A 299 9.38 6.89 8.68
C GLY A 299 10.50 6.06 8.05
N ARG A 300 10.76 6.30 6.77
CA ARG A 300 11.79 5.59 5.99
C ARG A 300 13.17 5.65 6.62
N TYR A 301 13.51 6.74 7.31
CA TYR A 301 14.77 6.88 8.03
C TYR A 301 15.06 5.68 8.94
N ASP A 302 14.12 5.29 9.81
CA ASP A 302 14.27 4.11 10.66
C ASP A 302 13.94 2.83 9.89
N GLY A 303 12.96 2.88 8.98
CA GLY A 303 12.52 1.72 8.21
C GLY A 303 13.65 1.02 7.48
N ILE A 304 14.57 1.75 6.84
CA ILE A 304 15.69 1.10 6.13
C ILE A 304 16.68 0.41 7.09
N ARG A 305 16.90 0.93 8.30
CA ARG A 305 17.76 0.26 9.28
C ARG A 305 17.13 -1.03 9.77
N LEU A 306 15.82 -0.97 10.07
CA LEU A 306 15.05 -2.15 10.43
C LEU A 306 15.07 -3.21 9.32
N ALA A 307 14.94 -2.82 8.05
CA ALA A 307 15.02 -3.75 6.93
C ALA A 307 16.39 -4.46 6.85
N ARG A 308 17.49 -3.74 7.10
CA ARG A 308 18.85 -4.31 7.09
C ARG A 308 19.14 -5.23 8.28
N GLU A 309 18.51 -4.97 9.42
CA GLU A 309 18.63 -5.78 10.63
C GLU A 309 17.66 -6.97 10.67
N ASP A 310 16.70 -7.02 9.74
CA ASP A 310 15.66 -8.03 9.72
C ASP A 310 16.22 -9.44 9.46
N GLU A 311 15.83 -10.40 10.30
CA GLU A 311 16.22 -11.81 10.18
C GLU A 311 15.76 -12.45 8.86
N PHE A 312 14.74 -11.88 8.22
CA PHE A 312 14.11 -12.38 7.00
C PHE A 312 14.28 -11.44 5.81
N ASN A 313 15.35 -10.64 5.76
CA ASN A 313 15.61 -9.83 4.58
C ASN A 313 16.21 -10.64 3.41
N CYS A 314 16.39 -10.00 2.26
CA CYS A 314 16.94 -10.57 1.04
C CYS A 314 18.36 -11.15 1.21
N LEU A 315 19.16 -10.64 2.16
CA LEU A 315 20.52 -11.13 2.42
C LEU A 315 20.58 -12.25 3.47
N SER A 316 19.43 -12.63 4.04
CA SER A 316 19.35 -13.66 5.07
C SER A 316 19.53 -15.08 4.51
N ASP A 317 19.84 -16.03 5.40
CA ASP A 317 19.92 -17.47 5.10
C ASP A 317 18.57 -18.08 4.64
N PHE A 318 17.47 -17.31 4.74
CA PHE A 318 16.12 -17.72 4.37
C PHE A 318 15.67 -17.17 3.02
N SER A 319 16.42 -16.24 2.44
CA SER A 319 16.26 -15.77 1.07
C SER A 319 16.77 -16.81 0.08
N ASP A 320 16.14 -16.88 -1.10
CA ASP A 320 16.65 -17.69 -2.23
C ASP A 320 17.61 -16.89 -3.14
N ALA A 321 17.76 -15.58 -2.88
CA ALA A 321 18.56 -14.68 -3.70
C ALA A 321 20.05 -14.82 -3.44
N GLN A 322 20.86 -14.60 -4.46
CA GLN A 322 22.27 -14.28 -4.28
C GLN A 322 22.43 -12.83 -3.79
N PRO A 323 23.50 -12.52 -3.03
CA PRO A 323 23.72 -11.16 -2.52
C PRO A 323 23.73 -10.06 -3.59
N GLU A 324 24.19 -10.34 -4.80
CA GLU A 324 24.17 -9.43 -5.96
C GLU A 324 22.78 -9.13 -6.50
N GLU A 325 21.78 -9.97 -6.22
CA GLU A 325 20.39 -9.77 -6.62
C GLU A 325 19.64 -8.84 -5.63
N CYS A 326 20.16 -8.65 -4.42
CA CYS A 326 19.59 -7.80 -3.37
C CYS A 326 19.99 -6.31 -3.52
N ILE A 327 19.95 -5.76 -4.74
CA ILE A 327 20.41 -4.41 -5.05
C ILE A 327 19.65 -3.35 -4.25
N GLU A 328 18.32 -3.46 -4.18
CA GLU A 328 17.45 -2.53 -3.45
C GLU A 328 17.87 -2.39 -1.99
N LEU A 329 18.05 -3.52 -1.28
CA LEU A 329 18.46 -3.49 0.13
C LEU A 329 19.89 -2.97 0.32
N ARG A 330 20.83 -3.39 -0.55
CA ARG A 330 22.26 -3.07 -0.43
C ARG A 330 22.56 -1.60 -0.66
N PHE A 331 21.86 -0.96 -1.59
CA PHE A 331 22.14 0.41 -2.02
C PHE A 331 21.06 1.42 -1.63
N ALA A 332 20.05 0.99 -0.87
CA ALA A 332 19.09 1.90 -0.27
C ALA A 332 19.77 3.01 0.55
N LYS A 333 19.27 4.23 0.42
CA LYS A 333 19.73 5.38 1.21
C LYS A 333 19.08 5.41 2.59
N ASP A 334 19.80 5.96 3.55
CA ASP A 334 19.38 6.16 4.95
C ASP A 334 19.69 7.57 5.45
N ASP A 335 19.64 8.55 4.53
CA ASP A 335 19.93 9.95 4.78
C ASP A 335 18.84 10.68 5.60
N ASN A 336 19.18 11.88 6.07
CA ASN A 336 18.29 12.70 6.90
C ASN A 336 17.11 13.31 6.11
N GLU A 337 17.12 13.27 4.78
CA GLU A 337 16.00 13.76 3.97
C GLU A 337 14.80 12.82 4.10
N LEU A 338 15.04 11.54 4.38
CA LEU A 338 14.02 10.50 4.59
C LEU A 338 13.35 10.52 5.98
N VAL A 339 13.70 11.48 6.84
CA VAL A 339 13.08 11.62 8.17
C VAL A 339 11.62 12.04 8.03
N GLY A 340 10.73 11.21 8.58
CA GLY A 340 9.28 11.36 8.50
C GLY A 340 8.68 10.91 7.17
N ALA A 341 9.50 10.50 6.21
CA ALA A 341 9.06 10.11 4.88
C ALA A 341 8.28 8.79 4.89
N GLN A 342 7.16 8.73 4.19
CA GLN A 342 6.30 7.56 4.05
C GLN A 342 6.19 7.18 2.58
N LYS A 343 6.01 5.89 2.31
CA LYS A 343 5.89 5.34 0.97
C LYS A 343 4.68 5.95 0.25
N THR A 344 4.88 6.41 -0.98
CA THR A 344 3.78 6.83 -1.87
C THR A 344 2.83 5.66 -2.12
N PRO A 345 1.56 5.71 -1.68
CA PRO A 345 0.60 4.67 -2.00
C PRO A 345 0.16 4.78 -3.45
N SER A 346 -0.26 3.65 -4.05
CA SER A 346 -1.01 3.64 -5.31
C SER A 346 -2.30 4.46 -5.16
N LEU A 347 -2.69 5.18 -6.21
CA LEU A 347 -3.99 5.86 -6.27
C LEU A 347 -5.08 5.03 -6.96
N ARG A 348 -4.76 3.82 -7.44
CA ARG A 348 -5.80 2.93 -7.97
C ARG A 348 -6.77 2.57 -6.85
N ASN A 349 -8.06 2.65 -7.15
CA ASN A 349 -9.15 2.40 -6.20
C ASN A 349 -9.16 3.32 -4.96
N ILE A 350 -8.54 4.51 -5.04
CA ILE A 350 -8.42 5.41 -3.88
C ILE A 350 -9.77 5.86 -3.29
N THR A 351 -10.87 5.83 -4.06
CA THR A 351 -12.20 6.16 -3.52
C THR A 351 -12.76 5.10 -2.59
N GLU A 352 -12.19 3.90 -2.61
CA GLU A 352 -12.71 2.71 -1.91
C GLU A 352 -11.89 2.36 -0.66
N THR A 353 -10.81 3.11 -0.41
CA THR A 353 -9.80 2.79 0.62
C THR A 353 -9.67 3.85 1.71
N ALA A 354 -10.71 4.68 1.88
CA ALA A 354 -10.77 5.62 3.01
C ALA A 354 -10.75 4.86 4.35
N PRO A 355 -10.25 5.47 5.44
CA PRO A 355 -9.64 6.81 5.51
C PRO A 355 -8.19 6.83 4.98
N TYR A 356 -7.63 8.02 4.84
CA TYR A 356 -6.39 8.26 4.12
C TYR A 356 -5.18 8.55 5.02
N MET A 357 -4.00 8.45 4.40
CA MET A 357 -2.67 8.60 5.01
C MET A 357 -2.24 7.41 5.87
N HIS A 358 -0.96 7.39 6.24
CA HIS A 358 -0.31 6.27 6.92
C HIS A 358 -0.91 5.92 8.30
N GLY A 359 -1.63 6.86 8.92
CA GLY A 359 -2.32 6.67 10.19
C GLY A 359 -3.84 6.87 10.12
N GLY A 360 -4.44 6.89 8.93
CA GLY A 360 -5.87 7.12 8.76
C GLY A 360 -6.32 8.52 9.24
N GLN A 361 -5.41 9.51 9.20
CA GLN A 361 -5.62 10.84 9.80
C GLN A 361 -6.65 11.70 9.04
N ILE A 362 -6.88 11.41 7.75
CA ILE A 362 -7.71 12.25 6.89
C ILE A 362 -8.91 11.44 6.40
N ALA A 363 -10.12 11.91 6.68
CA ALA A 363 -11.33 11.13 6.48
C ALA A 363 -11.77 11.00 5.01
N ASP A 364 -11.58 12.06 4.21
CA ASP A 364 -12.11 12.14 2.84
C ASP A 364 -11.11 12.77 1.86
N LEU A 365 -11.32 12.54 0.56
CA LEU A 365 -10.44 13.04 -0.49
C LEU A 365 -10.43 14.56 -0.60
N THR A 366 -11.51 15.25 -0.24
CA THR A 366 -11.54 16.72 -0.25
C THR A 366 -10.55 17.26 0.78
N ALA A 367 -10.52 16.69 1.98
CA ALA A 367 -9.55 17.02 3.01
C ALA A 367 -8.11 16.64 2.60
N VAL A 368 -7.91 15.54 1.86
CA VAL A 368 -6.60 15.20 1.27
C VAL A 368 -6.16 16.29 0.28
N MET A 369 -7.04 16.69 -0.64
CA MET A 369 -6.72 17.74 -1.61
C MET A 369 -6.42 19.07 -0.92
N GLN A 370 -7.13 19.40 0.17
CA GLN A 370 -6.85 20.58 0.97
C GLN A 370 -5.48 20.51 1.65
N HIS A 371 -5.11 19.36 2.22
CA HIS A 371 -3.79 19.14 2.83
C HIS A 371 -2.65 19.44 1.85
N TYR A 372 -2.75 18.94 0.60
CA TYR A 372 -1.76 19.23 -0.43
C TYR A 372 -1.82 20.66 -0.95
N ASN A 373 -3.02 21.26 -1.00
CA ASN A 373 -3.18 22.66 -1.41
C ASN A 373 -2.50 23.63 -0.43
N ASP A 374 -2.58 23.33 0.87
CA ASP A 374 -1.97 24.12 1.94
C ASP A 374 -0.48 23.79 2.15
N ALA A 375 -0.09 22.52 1.96
CA ALA A 375 1.26 21.99 2.17
C ALA A 375 1.88 22.44 3.50
N PRO A 376 1.31 22.02 4.65
CA PRO A 376 1.72 22.50 5.96
C PRO A 376 3.18 22.15 6.28
N THR A 377 3.84 22.94 7.13
CA THR A 377 5.19 22.57 7.60
C THR A 377 5.16 21.22 8.31
N SER A 378 6.10 20.33 7.97
CA SER A 378 6.20 19.03 8.62
C SER A 378 6.68 19.16 10.07
N MET A 379 6.19 18.27 10.94
CA MET A 379 6.64 18.22 12.34
C MET A 379 8.06 17.67 12.49
N LEU A 380 8.52 16.89 11.50
CA LEU A 380 9.88 16.36 11.43
C LEU A 380 10.50 16.75 10.10
N SER A 381 11.78 17.16 10.13
CA SER A 381 12.55 17.52 8.94
C SER A 381 11.87 18.59 8.07
N HIS A 382 11.41 18.26 6.86
CA HIS A 382 10.85 19.19 5.90
C HIS A 382 9.60 18.62 5.22
N ASN A 383 8.81 19.50 4.59
CA ASN A 383 7.74 19.08 3.68
C ASN A 383 8.21 19.26 2.22
N GLU A 384 8.14 18.17 1.46
CA GLU A 384 8.47 18.15 0.04
C GLU A 384 7.36 18.79 -0.82
N ALA A 385 6.10 18.68 -0.40
CA ALA A 385 4.99 19.34 -1.05
C ALA A 385 5.09 20.88 -0.93
N LYS A 386 4.54 21.57 -1.93
CA LYS A 386 4.48 23.04 -1.97
C LYS A 386 3.02 23.49 -2.08
N PRO A 387 2.66 24.65 -1.48
CA PRO A 387 1.30 25.16 -1.58
C PRO A 387 0.90 25.35 -3.05
N LEU A 388 -0.25 24.82 -3.44
CA LEU A 388 -0.68 24.78 -4.84
C LEU A 388 -1.52 26.01 -5.23
N GLY A 389 -2.18 26.65 -4.26
CA GLY A 389 -3.02 27.83 -4.51
C GLY A 389 -4.24 27.56 -5.40
N LEU A 390 -4.70 26.30 -5.45
CA LEU A 390 -5.85 25.86 -6.22
C LEU A 390 -7.16 26.33 -5.56
N ARG A 391 -8.13 26.71 -6.39
CA ARG A 391 -9.48 27.10 -5.95
C ARG A 391 -10.32 25.88 -5.56
N PRO A 392 -11.39 26.04 -4.77
CA PRO A 392 -12.28 24.93 -4.38
C PRO A 392 -12.83 24.12 -5.56
N VAL A 393 -13.17 24.78 -6.68
CA VAL A 393 -13.61 24.08 -7.90
C VAL A 393 -12.50 23.21 -8.50
N GLN A 394 -11.23 23.65 -8.46
CA GLN A 394 -10.10 22.88 -8.96
C GLN A 394 -9.78 21.68 -8.07
N LEU A 395 -9.90 21.83 -6.75
CA LEU A 395 -9.79 20.70 -5.81
C LEU A 395 -10.89 19.67 -6.08
N SER A 396 -12.12 20.12 -6.33
CA SER A 396 -13.23 19.23 -6.69
C SER A 396 -12.99 18.51 -8.02
N GLN A 397 -12.37 19.18 -8.99
CA GLN A 397 -11.98 18.56 -10.27
C GLN A 397 -10.91 17.48 -10.06
N LEU A 398 -9.90 17.70 -9.21
CA LEU A 398 -8.93 16.66 -8.83
C LEU A 398 -9.61 15.45 -8.20
N VAL A 399 -10.57 15.66 -7.29
CA VAL A 399 -11.37 14.56 -6.70
C VAL A 399 -12.17 13.83 -7.79
N ALA A 400 -12.79 14.55 -8.72
CA ALA A 400 -13.50 13.93 -9.85
C ALA A 400 -12.57 13.05 -10.69
N PHE A 401 -11.35 13.50 -10.97
CA PHE A 401 -10.34 12.67 -11.62
C PHE A 401 -10.00 11.41 -10.81
N MET A 402 -9.80 11.51 -9.49
CA MET A 402 -9.53 10.34 -8.64
C MET A 402 -10.63 9.27 -8.72
N GLN A 403 -11.89 9.66 -8.89
CA GLN A 403 -13.01 8.73 -9.06
C GLN A 403 -12.91 7.89 -10.34
N THR A 404 -12.17 8.36 -11.34
CA THR A 404 -11.95 7.63 -12.60
C THR A 404 -11.00 6.44 -12.45
N LEU A 405 -10.25 6.37 -11.34
CA LEU A 405 -9.24 5.35 -11.04
C LEU A 405 -9.80 4.11 -10.35
N THR A 406 -11.11 4.07 -10.12
CA THR A 406 -11.80 2.95 -9.47
C THR A 406 -12.28 1.94 -10.52
N ALA A 407 -11.91 0.69 -10.30
CA ALA A 407 -12.22 -0.45 -11.15
C ALA A 407 -12.43 -1.73 -10.32
N PRO A 408 -13.11 -2.75 -10.86
CA PRO A 408 -13.04 -4.10 -10.31
C PRO A 408 -11.61 -4.63 -10.29
N LEU A 409 -11.33 -5.59 -9.42
CA LEU A 409 -10.04 -6.29 -9.38
C LEU A 409 -9.87 -7.18 -10.62
N ASN A 410 -8.65 -7.26 -11.17
CA ASN A 410 -8.31 -8.22 -12.23
C ASN A 410 -7.73 -9.49 -11.60
N VAL A 411 -8.58 -10.18 -10.85
CA VAL A 411 -8.21 -11.37 -10.06
C VAL A 411 -9.26 -12.43 -10.31
N ASP A 412 -8.82 -13.68 -10.53
CA ASP A 412 -9.75 -14.81 -10.59
C ASP A 412 -10.57 -14.85 -9.28
N PRO A 413 -11.91 -14.87 -9.34
CA PRO A 413 -12.77 -14.88 -8.16
C PRO A 413 -12.44 -16.00 -7.16
N GLY A 414 -11.88 -17.12 -7.63
CA GLY A 414 -11.42 -18.22 -6.79
C GLY A 414 -10.34 -17.80 -5.79
N TRP A 415 -9.55 -16.76 -6.06
CA TRP A 415 -8.53 -16.20 -5.15
C TRP A 415 -9.11 -15.20 -4.14
N LEU A 416 -10.34 -14.72 -4.35
CA LEU A 416 -10.96 -13.68 -3.52
C LEU A 416 -11.81 -14.24 -2.39
N VAL A 417 -11.93 -15.57 -2.29
CA VAL A 417 -12.74 -16.25 -1.29
C VAL A 417 -11.90 -17.24 -0.50
N ALA A 418 -12.33 -17.56 0.71
CA ALA A 418 -11.75 -18.64 1.49
C ALA A 418 -11.88 -19.97 0.70
N PRO A 419 -10.81 -20.75 0.54
CA PRO A 419 -10.89 -22.05 -0.10
C PRO A 419 -11.87 -22.96 0.65
N SER A 420 -12.66 -23.73 -0.09
CA SER A 420 -13.44 -24.83 0.51
C SER A 420 -12.48 -25.86 1.09
N GLN A 421 -12.66 -26.19 2.38
CA GLN A 421 -11.91 -27.25 3.06
C GLN A 421 -12.18 -28.64 2.47
#